data_AF-A0A7C2LJB9-F1
#
_entry.id   AF-A0A7C2LJB9-F1
#
_cell.length_a   1.000
_cell.length_b   1.000
_cell.length_c   1.000
_cell.angle_alpha   90.00
_cell.angle_beta   90.00
_cell.angle_gamma   90.00
#
_symmetry.space_group_name_H-M   'P 1'
#
loop_
_entity.id
_entity.type
_entity.pdbx_description
1 polymer ?
#
loop_
_entity_poly.entity_id
_entity_poly.type
_entity_poly.pdbx_seq_one_letter_code
_entity_poly.pdbx_strand_id
1 'polypeptide(L)'
;MLVILACCAGLGMGVPGKGDPGGLTGFAAWRQYYGGSWAGQSLAKNVGAFVDGGANLVAAVGVPYKMAVGIIAVMVCCFAATTLDTATRLQRYVIQEIGTTVRCNTLRNKYLATTIAVVAGGFLALIPGPNGPGSGGLILWPLFGAVNQLLAGLAFLVVTFYLLRLGKPVAYVLLPAILMIVIPGWAMMSQIGGWLQEGKWLLFGFGVAVELLQIWLVLEAALMWKRARGVPPPPLPPLVRATAPAAEPSSEGGRAC
;
A
#
# COMPACT_ATOMS: atom_id res chain seq x y z
N MET A 1 12.85 2.59 6.00
CA MET A 1 13.78 2.88 7.10
C MET A 1 13.35 4.11 7.91
N LEU A 2 13.04 5.26 7.27
CA LEU A 2 12.59 6.48 7.97
C LEU A 2 11.38 6.28 8.89
N VAL A 3 10.34 5.55 8.44
CA VAL A 3 9.14 5.28 9.26
C VAL A 3 9.47 4.52 10.54
N ILE A 4 10.35 3.52 10.45
CA ILE A 4 10.77 2.73 11.62
C ILE A 4 11.56 3.62 12.58
N LEU A 5 12.50 4.42 12.08
CA LEU A 5 13.27 5.34 12.91
C LEU A 5 12.37 6.38 13.58
N ALA A 6 11.41 6.96 12.86
CA ALA A 6 10.46 7.93 13.41
C ALA A 6 9.57 7.31 14.50
N CYS A 7 8.95 6.17 14.22
CA CYS A 7 8.01 5.52 15.14
C CYS A 7 8.69 4.78 16.31
N CYS A 8 9.98 4.48 16.23
CA CYS A 8 10.73 3.84 17.31
C CYS A 8 11.62 4.85 18.03
N ALA A 9 12.67 5.34 17.37
CA ALA A 9 13.65 6.23 17.99
C ALA A 9 13.11 7.66 18.13
N GLY A 10 12.48 8.19 17.09
CA GLY A 10 11.95 9.56 17.05
C GLY A 10 10.91 9.83 18.12
N LEU A 11 9.96 8.92 18.36
CA LEU A 11 9.00 9.04 19.46
C LEU A 11 9.67 8.99 20.84
N GLY A 12 10.73 8.19 20.99
CA GLY A 12 11.50 8.11 22.23
C GLY A 12 12.27 9.39 22.58
N MET A 13 12.54 10.27 21.61
CA MET A 13 13.27 11.52 21.81
C MET A 13 12.46 12.60 22.55
N GLY A 14 11.14 12.44 22.62
CA GLY A 14 10.28 13.35 23.37
C GLY A 14 8.97 13.64 22.67
N VAL A 15 7.84 13.59 23.37
CA VAL A 15 6.57 14.06 22.83
C VAL A 15 6.25 15.37 23.53
N PRO A 16 6.10 16.50 22.80
CA PRO A 16 5.68 17.75 23.42
C PRO A 16 4.32 17.51 24.07
N GLY A 17 4.30 17.58 25.41
CA GLY A 17 3.15 17.18 26.19
C GLY A 17 1.95 18.09 25.91
N LYS A 18 0.83 17.49 25.51
CA LYS A 18 -0.50 18.04 25.86
C LYS A 18 -0.73 17.83 27.38
N GLY A 19 0.05 18.53 28.22
CA GLY A 19 -0.21 18.60 29.67
C GLY A 19 0.94 18.31 30.63
N ASP A 20 2.18 18.06 30.18
CA ASP A 20 3.32 17.85 31.09
C ASP A 20 4.50 18.79 30.73
N PRO A 21 4.90 19.73 31.60
CA PRO A 21 5.88 20.78 31.28
C PRO A 21 7.29 20.27 30.90
N GLY A 22 7.63 19.02 31.25
CA GLY A 22 8.92 18.39 30.95
C GLY A 22 8.95 17.52 29.70
N GLY A 23 7.80 17.22 29.09
CA GLY A 23 7.68 16.28 27.96
C GLY A 23 7.93 14.81 28.34
N LEU A 24 7.15 13.89 27.74
CA LEU A 24 7.38 12.45 27.94
C LEU A 24 8.54 12.02 27.03
N THR A 25 9.50 11.24 27.54
CA THR A 25 10.62 10.68 26.78
C THR A 25 10.72 9.16 26.92
N GLY A 26 11.53 8.52 26.08
CA GLY A 26 11.83 7.09 26.12
C GLY A 26 10.58 6.21 25.94
N PHE A 27 10.50 5.13 26.74
CA PHE A 27 9.40 4.18 26.65
C PHE A 27 8.04 4.78 27.02
N ALA A 28 8.00 5.77 27.92
CA ALA A 28 6.76 6.44 28.31
C ALA A 28 6.16 7.24 27.13
N ALA A 29 7.01 7.91 26.35
CA ALA A 29 6.60 8.62 25.14
C ALA A 29 6.03 7.68 24.08
N TRP A 30 6.70 6.55 23.84
CA TRP A 30 6.22 5.54 22.90
C TRP A 30 4.88 4.93 23.35
N ARG A 31 4.73 4.67 24.65
CA ARG A 31 3.51 4.08 25.25
C ARG A 31 2.29 4.99 25.14
N GLN A 32 2.47 6.31 24.99
CA GLN A 32 1.36 7.22 24.72
C GLN A 32 0.64 6.89 23.40
N TYR A 33 1.38 6.47 22.37
CA TYR A 33 0.83 6.10 21.06
C TYR A 33 0.51 4.60 20.97
N TYR A 34 1.34 3.74 21.55
CA TYR A 34 1.23 2.28 21.34
C TYR A 34 0.87 1.46 22.58
N GLY A 35 0.68 2.09 23.75
CA GLY A 35 0.39 1.40 25.00
C GLY A 35 -1.05 0.90 25.20
N GLY A 36 -1.97 1.27 24.29
CA GLY A 36 -3.37 0.83 24.32
C GLY A 36 -3.61 -0.46 23.52
N SER A 37 -4.86 -0.90 23.45
CA SER A 37 -5.26 -2.04 22.62
C SER A 37 -4.99 -1.77 21.13
N TRP A 38 -4.49 -2.78 20.42
CA TRP A 38 -4.31 -2.74 18.96
C TRP A 38 -5.62 -2.48 18.20
N ALA A 39 -6.76 -2.89 18.76
CA ALA A 39 -8.09 -2.62 18.20
C ALA A 39 -8.46 -1.12 18.24
N GLY A 40 -7.84 -0.33 19.12
CA GLY A 40 -8.06 1.11 19.24
C GLY A 40 -7.14 1.97 18.38
N GLN A 41 -6.31 1.35 17.52
CA GLN A 41 -5.41 2.10 16.63
C GLN A 41 -6.17 2.66 15.43
N SER A 42 -6.00 3.95 15.17
CA SER A 42 -6.63 4.66 14.05
C SER A 42 -5.59 5.25 13.10
N LEU A 43 -6.00 5.54 11.86
CA LEU A 43 -5.14 6.22 10.89
C LEU A 43 -4.57 7.53 11.47
N ALA A 44 -5.41 8.36 12.06
CA ALA A 44 -4.99 9.64 12.63
C ALA A 44 -3.93 9.48 13.73
N LYS A 45 -4.10 8.48 14.60
CA LYS A 45 -3.15 8.19 15.68
C LYS A 45 -1.81 7.68 15.12
N ASN A 46 -1.84 6.78 14.14
CA ASN A 46 -0.65 6.21 13.53
C ASN A 46 0.14 7.24 12.71
N VAL A 47 -0.56 8.11 11.96
CA VAL A 47 0.08 9.21 11.22
C VAL A 47 0.62 10.26 12.18
N GLY A 48 -0.12 10.61 13.24
CA GLY A 48 0.37 11.52 14.27
C GLY A 48 1.66 11.02 14.92
N ALA A 49 1.71 9.74 15.29
CA ALA A 49 2.92 9.10 15.82
C ALA A 49 4.12 9.22 14.87
N PHE A 50 3.89 9.02 13.58
CA PHE A 50 4.95 9.17 12.57
C PHE A 50 5.38 10.63 12.39
N VAL A 51 4.44 11.58 12.39
CA VAL A 51 4.73 13.02 12.25
C VAL A 51 5.51 13.54 13.44
N ASP A 52 5.08 13.24 14.66
CA ASP A 52 5.74 13.70 15.88
C ASP A 52 7.13 13.08 16.02
N GLY A 53 7.24 11.76 15.79
CA GLY A 53 8.53 11.07 15.80
C GLY A 53 9.48 11.53 14.70
N GLY A 54 8.98 11.79 13.50
CA GLY A 54 9.77 12.35 12.40
C GLY A 54 10.21 13.78 12.68
N ALA A 55 9.34 14.60 13.28
CA ALA A 55 9.64 15.98 13.65
C ALA A 55 10.76 16.05 14.69
N ASN A 56 10.80 15.11 15.65
CA ASN A 56 11.92 15.02 16.60
C ASN A 56 13.25 14.72 15.93
N LEU A 57 13.26 13.81 14.94
CA LEU A 57 14.49 13.49 14.20
C LEU A 57 15.00 14.70 13.41
N VAL A 58 14.09 15.45 12.78
CA VAL A 58 14.44 16.68 12.04
C VAL A 58 14.88 17.79 12.99
N ALA A 59 14.23 17.92 14.15
CA ALA A 59 14.59 18.90 15.17
C ALA A 59 15.98 18.65 15.76
N ALA A 60 16.41 17.38 15.82
CA ALA A 60 17.76 17.01 16.29
C ALA A 60 18.89 17.59 15.44
N VAL A 61 18.61 17.98 14.19
CA VAL A 61 19.58 18.60 13.26
C VAL A 61 19.58 20.13 13.38
N GLY A 62 18.84 20.70 14.34
CA GLY A 62 18.80 22.14 14.62
C GLY A 62 17.60 22.88 14.01
N VAL A 63 16.64 22.18 13.42
CA VAL A 63 15.42 22.78 12.87
C VAL A 63 14.40 23.02 14.00
N PRO A 64 13.74 24.18 14.08
CA PRO A 64 12.69 24.41 15.07
C PRO A 64 11.56 23.37 14.97
N TYR A 65 11.12 22.81 16.10
CA TYR A 65 10.14 21.70 16.13
C TYR A 65 8.85 22.00 15.35
N LYS A 66 8.30 23.22 15.47
CA LYS A 66 7.10 23.62 14.71
C LYS A 66 7.31 23.55 13.19
N MET A 67 8.50 23.90 12.70
CA MET A 67 8.84 23.75 11.29
C MET A 67 9.06 22.28 10.92
N ALA A 68 9.71 21.51 11.79
CA ALA A 68 9.92 20.08 11.60
C ALA A 68 8.60 19.30 11.43
N VAL A 69 7.58 19.59 12.25
CA VAL A 69 6.23 19.05 12.10
C VAL A 69 5.65 19.38 10.72
N GLY A 70 5.77 20.64 10.28
CA GLY A 70 5.31 21.07 8.96
C GLY A 70 5.99 20.33 7.81
N ILE A 71 7.31 20.16 7.88
CA ILE A 71 8.10 19.43 6.87
C ILE A 71 7.62 17.97 6.76
N ILE A 72 7.48 17.28 7.90
CA ILE A 72 7.05 15.87 7.90
C ILE A 72 5.58 15.75 7.49
N ALA A 73 4.71 16.67 7.91
CA ALA A 73 3.31 16.68 7.49
C ALA A 73 3.17 16.85 5.97
N VAL A 74 3.90 17.80 5.37
CA VAL A 74 3.93 17.98 3.90
C VAL A 74 4.48 16.74 3.21
N MET A 75 5.54 16.13 3.75
CA MET A 75 6.06 14.86 3.22
C MET A 75 4.98 13.77 3.20
N VAL A 76 4.22 13.59 4.28
CA VAL A 76 3.11 12.62 4.36
C VAL A 76 2.02 12.96 3.35
N CYS A 77 1.63 14.23 3.22
CA CYS A 77 0.65 14.67 2.24
C CYS A 77 1.11 14.41 0.81
N CYS A 78 2.37 14.69 0.48
CA CYS A 78 2.95 14.43 -0.84
C CYS A 78 3.04 12.92 -1.13
N PHE A 79 3.39 12.11 -0.14
CA PHE A 79 3.37 10.66 -0.26
C PHE A 79 1.96 10.15 -0.54
N ALA A 80 0.96 10.64 0.20
CA ALA A 80 -0.43 10.30 -0.02
C ALA A 80 -0.91 10.72 -1.42
N ALA A 81 -0.58 11.93 -1.86
CA ALA A 81 -0.92 12.42 -3.21
C ALA A 81 -0.27 11.59 -4.32
N THR A 82 1.00 11.22 -4.18
CA THR A 82 1.72 10.37 -5.13
C THR A 82 1.12 8.96 -5.20
N THR A 83 0.74 8.43 -4.03
CA THR A 83 0.07 7.13 -3.93
C THR A 83 -1.32 7.17 -4.57
N LEU A 84 -2.06 8.28 -4.39
CA LEU A 84 -3.37 8.47 -4.99
C LEU A 84 -3.30 8.57 -6.53
N ASP A 85 -2.32 9.30 -7.08
CA ASP A 85 -2.08 9.33 -8.53
C ASP A 85 -1.77 7.93 -9.07
N THR A 86 -0.84 7.23 -8.40
CA THR A 86 -0.45 5.87 -8.79
C THR A 86 -1.64 4.91 -8.71
N ALA A 87 -2.43 4.96 -7.64
CA ALA A 87 -3.62 4.13 -7.46
C ALA A 87 -4.66 4.40 -8.55
N THR A 88 -4.93 5.67 -8.87
CA THR A 88 -5.85 6.05 -9.94
C THR A 88 -5.39 5.51 -11.30
N ARG A 89 -4.07 5.56 -11.56
CA ARG A 89 -3.49 5.00 -12.79
C ARG A 89 -3.59 3.48 -12.85
N LEU A 90 -3.30 2.78 -11.75
CA LEU A 90 -3.42 1.33 -11.67
C LEU A 90 -4.88 0.88 -11.83
N GLN A 91 -5.82 1.56 -11.18
CA GLN A 91 -7.25 1.27 -11.30
C GLN A 91 -7.73 1.46 -12.74
N ARG A 92 -7.25 2.50 -13.44
CA ARG A 92 -7.49 2.67 -14.88
C ARG A 92 -7.00 1.45 -15.67
N TYR A 93 -5.79 0.95 -15.41
CA TYR A 93 -5.27 -0.23 -16.13
C TYR A 93 -6.14 -1.46 -15.89
N VAL A 94 -6.55 -1.69 -14.64
CA VAL A 94 -7.47 -2.79 -14.30
C VAL A 94 -8.80 -2.65 -15.06
N ILE A 95 -9.38 -1.44 -15.13
CA ILE A 95 -10.63 -1.20 -15.89
C ILE A 95 -10.44 -1.47 -17.39
N GLN A 96 -9.31 -1.05 -17.96
CA GLN A 96 -9.00 -1.27 -19.37
C GLN A 96 -8.76 -2.75 -19.70
N GLU A 97 -8.11 -3.49 -18.80
CA GLU A 97 -7.90 -4.93 -18.91
C GLU A 97 -9.23 -5.70 -18.86
N ILE A 98 -10.12 -5.33 -17.93
CA ILE A 98 -11.47 -5.87 -17.86
C ILE A 98 -12.21 -5.57 -19.16
N GLY A 99 -12.19 -4.30 -19.62
CA GLY A 99 -12.82 -3.88 -20.88
C GLY A 99 -12.33 -4.67 -22.10
N THR A 100 -11.03 -5.00 -22.14
CA THR A 100 -10.44 -5.83 -23.19
C THR A 100 -10.92 -7.28 -23.10
N THR A 101 -10.98 -7.83 -21.88
CA THR A 101 -11.43 -9.21 -21.62
C THR A 101 -12.91 -9.39 -21.97
N VAL A 102 -13.76 -8.42 -21.63
CA VAL A 102 -15.21 -8.45 -21.94
C VAL A 102 -15.54 -7.90 -23.34
N ARG A 103 -14.53 -7.57 -24.16
CA ARG A 103 -14.66 -6.98 -25.51
C ARG A 103 -15.52 -5.70 -25.57
N CYS A 104 -15.51 -4.89 -24.51
CA CYS A 104 -16.21 -3.61 -24.46
C CYS A 104 -15.24 -2.47 -24.80
N ASN A 105 -15.36 -1.93 -26.03
CA ASN A 105 -14.44 -0.90 -26.55
C ASN A 105 -14.52 0.43 -25.75
N THR A 106 -15.67 0.70 -25.13
CA THR A 106 -15.92 1.90 -24.33
C THR A 106 -15.05 1.94 -23.07
N LEU A 107 -14.91 0.82 -22.37
CA LEU A 107 -14.06 0.67 -21.17
C LEU A 107 -12.56 0.72 -21.48
N ARG A 108 -12.17 0.56 -22.75
CA ARG A 108 -10.78 0.68 -23.21
C ARG A 108 -10.32 2.13 -23.32
N ASN A 109 -11.24 3.09 -23.43
CA ASN A 109 -10.92 4.50 -23.55
C ASN A 109 -10.30 5.04 -22.24
N LYS A 110 -9.10 5.61 -22.33
CA LYS A 110 -8.34 6.13 -21.19
C LYS A 110 -9.13 7.16 -20.38
N TYR A 111 -9.90 8.03 -21.04
CA TYR A 111 -10.61 9.10 -20.36
C TYR A 111 -11.78 8.55 -19.55
N LEU A 112 -12.57 7.67 -20.14
CA LEU A 112 -13.69 7.04 -19.44
C LEU A 112 -13.21 6.14 -18.29
N ALA A 113 -12.17 5.33 -18.52
CA ALA A 113 -11.60 4.48 -17.49
C ALA A 113 -11.04 5.30 -16.31
N THR A 114 -10.39 6.45 -16.57
CA THR A 114 -9.97 7.38 -15.52
C THR A 114 -11.16 8.01 -14.80
N THR A 115 -12.19 8.47 -15.53
CA THR A 115 -13.38 9.06 -14.90
C THR A 115 -14.07 8.05 -14.00
N ILE A 116 -14.23 6.79 -14.43
CA ILE A 116 -14.79 5.72 -13.60
C ILE A 116 -13.95 5.51 -12.34
N ALA A 117 -12.62 5.43 -12.46
CA ALA A 117 -11.73 5.27 -11.32
C ALA A 117 -11.86 6.41 -10.30
N VAL A 118 -11.79 7.67 -10.78
CA VAL A 118 -11.89 8.87 -9.92
C VAL A 118 -13.28 8.99 -9.28
N VAL A 119 -14.35 8.75 -10.04
CA VAL A 119 -15.73 8.81 -9.53
C VAL A 119 -15.96 7.71 -8.50
N ALA A 120 -15.48 6.49 -8.73
CA ALA A 120 -15.61 5.41 -7.76
C ALA A 120 -14.88 5.72 -6.44
N GLY A 121 -13.64 6.21 -6.51
CA GLY A 121 -12.88 6.62 -5.34
C GLY A 121 -13.51 7.83 -4.62
N GLY A 122 -13.94 8.82 -5.39
CA GLY A 122 -14.63 10.02 -4.88
C GLY A 122 -15.97 9.67 -4.22
N PHE A 123 -16.75 8.77 -4.82
CA PHE A 123 -17.99 8.28 -4.24
C PHE A 123 -17.74 7.64 -2.87
N LEU A 124 -16.75 6.74 -2.77
CA LEU A 124 -16.37 6.14 -1.49
C LEU A 124 -15.93 7.20 -0.47
N ALA A 125 -15.17 8.22 -0.89
CA ALA A 125 -14.74 9.29 0.00
C ALA A 125 -15.91 10.13 0.53
N LEU A 126 -16.94 10.35 -0.28
CA LEU A 126 -18.13 11.15 0.06
C LEU A 126 -19.15 10.42 0.93
N ILE A 127 -19.12 9.07 0.98
CA ILE A 127 -19.96 8.30 1.91
C ILE A 127 -19.65 8.74 3.35
N PRO A 128 -20.67 8.98 4.21
CA PRO A 128 -20.44 9.27 5.62
C PRO A 128 -19.70 8.12 6.30
N GLY A 129 -18.48 8.39 6.76
CA GLY A 129 -17.68 7.46 7.53
C GLY A 129 -17.77 7.72 9.04
N PRO A 130 -16.90 7.06 9.83
CA PRO A 130 -16.90 7.18 11.30
C PRO A 130 -16.71 8.61 11.82
N ASN A 131 -16.10 9.51 11.03
CA ASN A 131 -15.77 10.89 11.41
C ASN A 131 -16.60 11.94 10.64
N GLY A 132 -17.72 11.56 10.02
CA GLY A 132 -18.59 12.46 9.27
C GLY A 132 -18.34 12.46 7.74
N PRO A 133 -18.90 13.45 7.01
CA PRO A 133 -18.78 13.53 5.55
C PRO A 133 -17.31 13.71 5.13
N GLY A 134 -16.88 12.98 4.09
CA GLY A 134 -15.49 12.96 3.64
C GLY A 134 -14.61 11.89 4.31
N SER A 135 -15.16 11.14 5.27
CA SER A 135 -14.42 10.09 6.00
C SER A 135 -14.72 8.66 5.52
N GLY A 136 -15.44 8.49 4.41
CA GLY A 136 -15.86 7.17 3.92
C GLY A 136 -14.71 6.22 3.59
N GLY A 137 -13.54 6.74 3.22
CA GLY A 137 -12.32 5.93 3.05
C GLY A 137 -11.86 5.23 4.34
N LEU A 138 -12.16 5.78 5.51
CA LEU A 138 -11.81 5.17 6.80
C LEU A 138 -12.63 3.90 7.10
N ILE A 139 -13.75 3.70 6.41
CA ILE A 139 -14.56 2.48 6.51
C ILE A 139 -13.72 1.26 6.11
N LEU A 140 -12.89 1.38 5.07
CA LEU A 140 -12.02 0.30 4.58
C LEU A 140 -10.69 0.16 5.36
N TRP A 141 -10.42 1.02 6.33
CA TRP A 141 -9.17 1.01 7.09
C TRP A 141 -8.80 -0.36 7.69
N PRO A 142 -9.75 -1.15 8.26
CA PRO A 142 -9.44 -2.47 8.79
C PRO A 142 -8.93 -3.49 7.76
N LEU A 143 -9.26 -3.31 6.48
CA LEU A 143 -8.79 -4.18 5.38
C LEU A 143 -7.38 -3.82 4.91
N PHE A 144 -6.95 -2.57 5.13
CA PHE A 144 -5.70 -2.03 4.57
C PHE A 144 -4.47 -2.86 4.95
N GLY A 145 -4.33 -3.21 6.23
CA GLY A 145 -3.19 -3.98 6.72
C GLY A 145 -3.13 -5.39 6.10
N ALA A 146 -4.26 -6.08 6.09
CA ALA A 146 -4.33 -7.46 5.58
C ALA A 146 -4.11 -7.50 4.06
N VAL A 147 -4.77 -6.64 3.28
CA VAL A 147 -4.60 -6.60 1.81
C VAL A 147 -3.15 -6.31 1.42
N ASN A 148 -2.47 -5.41 2.13
CA ASN A 148 -1.05 -5.12 1.85
C ASN A 148 -0.14 -6.31 2.11
N GLN A 149 -0.40 -7.08 3.18
CA GLN A 149 0.37 -8.30 3.47
C GLN A 149 0.11 -9.38 2.42
N LEU A 150 -1.13 -9.51 1.95
CA LEU A 150 -1.48 -10.45 0.87
C LEU A 150 -0.84 -10.08 -0.47
N LEU A 151 -0.77 -8.79 -0.81
CA LEU A 151 -0.04 -8.31 -2.00
C LEU A 151 1.47 -8.61 -1.89
N ALA A 152 2.05 -8.45 -0.69
CA ALA A 152 3.43 -8.87 -0.44
C ALA A 152 3.58 -10.40 -0.58
N GLY A 153 2.61 -11.18 -0.11
CA GLY A 153 2.54 -12.62 -0.31
C GLY A 153 2.52 -13.01 -1.79
N LEU A 154 1.70 -12.34 -2.61
CA LEU A 154 1.66 -12.52 -4.07
C LEU A 154 3.01 -12.19 -4.71
N ALA A 155 3.65 -11.08 -4.33
CA ALA A 155 4.97 -10.73 -4.85
C ALA A 155 6.03 -11.80 -4.53
N PHE A 156 6.07 -12.29 -3.29
CA PHE A 156 6.96 -13.39 -2.91
C PHE A 156 6.65 -14.70 -3.64
N LEU A 157 5.38 -14.98 -3.90
CA LEU A 157 4.95 -16.13 -4.68
C LEU A 157 5.45 -16.03 -6.12
N VAL A 158 5.32 -14.87 -6.77
CA VAL A 158 5.87 -14.63 -8.12
C VAL A 158 7.39 -14.85 -8.14
N VAL A 159 8.12 -14.32 -7.16
CA VAL A 159 9.57 -14.51 -7.04
C VAL A 159 9.92 -15.99 -6.80
N THR A 160 9.12 -16.70 -6.01
CA THR A 160 9.30 -18.14 -5.77
C THR A 160 9.16 -18.92 -7.08
N PHE A 161 8.14 -18.64 -7.90
CA PHE A 161 7.98 -19.28 -9.21
C PHE A 161 9.08 -18.92 -10.19
N TYR A 162 9.57 -17.68 -10.15
CA TYR A 162 10.72 -17.25 -10.94
C TYR A 162 11.98 -18.06 -10.59
N LEU A 163 12.31 -18.18 -9.30
CA LEU A 163 13.44 -18.99 -8.85
C LEU A 163 13.26 -20.49 -9.13
N LEU A 164 12.02 -20.98 -9.01
CA LEU A 164 11.67 -22.38 -9.32
C LEU A 164 11.94 -22.72 -10.79
N ARG A 165 11.62 -21.80 -11.71
CA ARG A 165 11.91 -21.93 -13.15
C ARG A 165 13.41 -21.93 -13.45
N LEU A 166 14.19 -21.17 -12.69
CA LEU A 166 15.65 -21.11 -12.80
C LEU A 166 16.37 -22.29 -12.11
N GLY A 167 15.65 -23.19 -11.44
CA GLY A 167 16.24 -24.29 -10.67
C GLY A 167 17.06 -23.81 -9.45
N LYS A 168 16.77 -22.60 -8.95
CA LYS A 168 17.47 -22.00 -7.79
C LYS A 168 16.74 -22.36 -6.48
N PRO A 169 17.44 -22.33 -5.32
CA PRO A 169 16.82 -22.63 -4.04
C PRO A 169 15.69 -21.63 -3.72
N VAL A 170 14.48 -22.16 -3.50
CA VAL A 170 13.26 -21.35 -3.27
C VAL A 170 12.93 -21.15 -1.79
N ALA A 171 13.55 -21.92 -0.89
CA ALA A 171 13.16 -21.99 0.53
C ALA A 171 13.15 -20.63 1.25
N TYR A 172 14.15 -19.78 0.96
CA TYR A 172 14.31 -18.46 1.60
C TYR A 172 13.20 -17.46 1.24
N VAL A 173 12.56 -17.64 0.08
CA VAL A 173 11.46 -16.78 -0.41
C VAL A 173 10.11 -17.40 -0.07
N LEU A 174 10.02 -18.73 -0.15
CA LEU A 174 8.80 -19.47 0.12
C LEU A 174 8.36 -19.35 1.59
N LEU A 175 9.28 -19.37 2.55
CA LEU A 175 8.92 -19.23 3.97
C LEU A 175 8.24 -17.87 4.26
N PRO A 176 8.82 -16.70 3.88
CA PRO A 176 8.11 -15.42 3.96
C PRO A 176 6.79 -15.41 3.19
N ALA A 177 6.73 -16.02 1.99
CA ALA A 177 5.50 -16.09 1.21
C ALA A 177 4.36 -16.78 1.97
N ILE A 178 4.65 -17.94 2.58
CA ILE A 178 3.66 -18.72 3.34
C ILE A 178 3.17 -17.90 4.54
N LEU A 179 4.08 -17.28 5.30
CA LEU A 179 3.70 -16.47 6.46
C LEU A 179 2.81 -15.28 6.05
N MET A 180 3.15 -14.60 4.96
CA MET A 180 2.40 -13.45 4.43
C MET A 180 1.06 -13.81 3.78
N ILE A 181 0.80 -15.09 3.52
CA ILE A 181 -0.48 -15.56 3.00
C ILE A 181 -1.34 -16.12 4.15
N VAL A 182 -0.77 -17.01 4.96
CA VAL A 182 -1.52 -17.76 5.98
C VAL A 182 -1.96 -16.88 7.15
N ILE A 183 -1.05 -16.08 7.71
CA ILE A 183 -1.36 -15.26 8.89
C ILE A 183 -2.43 -14.20 8.56
N PRO A 184 -2.30 -13.41 7.47
CA PRO A 184 -3.29 -12.38 7.16
C PRO A 184 -4.61 -12.98 6.67
N GLY A 185 -4.58 -14.11 5.95
CA GLY A 185 -5.80 -14.85 5.57
C GLY A 185 -6.57 -15.34 6.81
N TRP A 186 -5.87 -15.95 7.78
CA TRP A 186 -6.50 -16.34 9.05
C TRP A 186 -7.11 -15.15 9.79
N ALA A 187 -6.39 -14.03 9.86
CA ALA A 187 -6.90 -12.80 10.47
C ALA A 187 -8.10 -12.20 9.70
N MET A 188 -8.11 -12.31 8.38
CA MET A 188 -9.22 -11.83 7.55
C MET A 188 -10.46 -12.70 7.73
N MET A 189 -10.32 -14.02 7.80
CA MET A 189 -11.42 -14.95 8.09
C MET A 189 -12.10 -14.64 9.43
N SER A 190 -11.32 -14.35 10.49
CA SER A 190 -11.89 -14.00 11.79
C SER A 190 -12.60 -12.65 11.77
N GLN A 191 -12.06 -11.65 11.06
CA GLN A 191 -12.70 -10.34 10.94
C GLN A 191 -13.97 -10.35 10.08
N ILE A 192 -14.02 -11.16 9.02
CA ILE A 192 -15.23 -11.33 8.19
C ILE A 192 -16.41 -11.80 9.04
N GLY A 193 -16.19 -12.75 9.96
CA GLY A 193 -17.22 -13.22 10.89
C GLY A 193 -17.74 -12.10 11.80
N GLY A 194 -16.85 -11.26 12.32
CA GLY A 194 -17.22 -10.08 13.11
C GLY A 194 -18.01 -9.04 12.32
N TRP A 195 -17.57 -8.72 11.09
CA TRP A 195 -18.25 -7.73 10.24
C TRP A 195 -19.65 -8.15 9.81
N LEU A 196 -19.89 -9.46 9.65
CA LEU A 196 -21.22 -9.99 9.37
C LEU A 196 -22.18 -9.73 10.55
N GLN A 197 -21.73 -9.98 11.78
CA GLN A 197 -22.53 -9.76 12.99
C GLN A 197 -22.78 -8.27 13.26
N GLU A 198 -21.79 -7.42 12.97
CA GLU A 198 -21.87 -5.97 13.14
C GLU A 198 -22.62 -5.25 12.01
N GLY A 199 -23.11 -5.96 10.99
CA GLY A 199 -23.82 -5.36 9.85
C GLY A 199 -22.93 -4.48 8.95
N LYS A 200 -21.61 -4.68 8.98
CA LYS A 200 -20.62 -3.92 8.20
C LYS A 200 -20.48 -4.48 6.78
N TRP A 201 -21.56 -4.38 5.99
CA TRP A 201 -21.71 -5.01 4.68
C TRP A 201 -20.60 -4.67 3.68
N LEU A 202 -20.10 -3.44 3.69
CA LEU A 202 -19.05 -3.01 2.76
C LEU A 202 -17.71 -3.70 3.07
N LEU A 203 -17.32 -3.77 4.35
CA LEU A 203 -16.10 -4.51 4.74
C LEU A 203 -16.27 -6.00 4.53
N PHE A 204 -17.45 -6.54 4.86
CA PHE A 204 -17.77 -7.94 4.65
C PHE A 204 -17.62 -8.33 3.17
N GLY A 205 -18.22 -7.55 2.26
CA GLY A 205 -18.18 -7.82 0.82
C GLY A 205 -16.76 -7.80 0.25
N PHE A 206 -15.98 -6.74 0.55
CA PHE A 206 -14.58 -6.67 0.12
C PHE A 206 -13.71 -7.75 0.76
N GLY A 207 -13.90 -8.03 2.04
CA GLY A 207 -13.16 -9.06 2.76
C GLY A 207 -13.38 -10.44 2.15
N VAL A 208 -14.64 -10.84 1.93
CA VAL A 208 -14.97 -12.12 1.27
C VAL A 208 -14.39 -12.19 -0.14
N ALA A 209 -14.51 -11.13 -0.93
CA ALA A 209 -13.97 -11.11 -2.28
C ALA A 209 -12.43 -11.29 -2.29
N VAL A 210 -11.71 -10.58 -1.41
CA VAL A 210 -10.26 -10.71 -1.28
C VAL A 210 -9.86 -12.10 -0.81
N GLU A 211 -10.56 -12.67 0.18
CA GLU A 211 -10.28 -14.01 0.70
C GLU A 211 -10.50 -15.09 -0.36
N LEU A 212 -11.57 -14.99 -1.16
CA LEU A 212 -11.83 -15.91 -2.26
C LEU A 212 -10.75 -15.82 -3.33
N LEU A 213 -10.32 -14.61 -3.71
CA LEU A 213 -9.21 -14.40 -4.65
C LEU A 213 -7.90 -14.97 -4.12
N GLN A 214 -7.65 -14.81 -2.82
CA GLN A 214 -6.47 -15.39 -2.16
C GLN A 214 -6.50 -16.92 -2.23
N ILE A 215 -7.61 -17.55 -1.86
CA ILE A 215 -7.75 -19.02 -1.93
C ILE A 215 -7.53 -19.50 -3.36
N TRP A 216 -8.16 -18.83 -4.34
CA TRP A 216 -7.97 -19.13 -5.76
C TRP A 216 -6.50 -19.08 -6.16
N LEU A 217 -5.80 -18.00 -5.80
CA LEU A 217 -4.38 -17.82 -6.13
C LEU A 217 -3.51 -18.93 -5.52
N VAL A 218 -3.76 -19.31 -4.27
CA VAL A 218 -3.02 -20.39 -3.60
C VAL A 218 -3.26 -21.73 -4.29
N LEU A 219 -4.49 -22.02 -4.71
CA LEU A 219 -4.82 -23.22 -5.47
C LEU A 219 -4.11 -23.24 -6.83
N GLU A 220 -4.16 -22.15 -7.59
CA GLU A 220 -3.44 -22.02 -8.86
C GLU A 220 -1.93 -22.21 -8.70
N ALA A 221 -1.35 -21.61 -7.67
CA ALA A 221 0.05 -21.81 -7.32
C ALA A 221 0.36 -23.29 -7.03
N ALA A 222 -0.45 -23.96 -6.20
CA ALA A 222 -0.25 -25.38 -5.89
C ALA A 222 -0.32 -26.27 -7.15
N LEU A 223 -1.28 -26.00 -8.04
CA LEU A 223 -1.45 -26.73 -9.30
C LEU A 223 -0.29 -26.49 -10.27
N MET A 224 0.19 -25.26 -10.36
CA MET A 224 1.27 -24.87 -11.27
C MET A 224 2.66 -25.26 -10.78
N TRP A 225 2.82 -25.61 -9.50
CA TRP A 225 4.12 -25.91 -8.88
C TRP A 225 4.92 -26.97 -9.64
N LYS A 226 4.28 -28.08 -10.02
CA LYS A 226 4.95 -29.17 -10.75
C LYS A 226 5.26 -28.79 -12.20
N ARG A 227 4.37 -28.03 -12.84
CA ARG A 227 4.49 -27.62 -14.25
C ARG A 227 5.53 -26.54 -14.48
N ALA A 228 5.81 -25.72 -13.46
CA ALA A 228 6.76 -24.62 -13.55
C ALA A 228 8.23 -25.03 -13.33
N ARG A 229 8.50 -26.24 -12.84
CA ARG A 229 9.87 -26.70 -12.61
C ARG A 229 10.59 -26.95 -13.95
N GLY A 230 11.74 -26.30 -14.13
CA GLY A 230 12.63 -26.57 -15.26
C GLY A 230 12.21 -25.94 -16.60
N VAL A 231 11.23 -25.02 -16.61
CA VAL A 231 10.88 -24.23 -17.79
C VAL A 231 11.58 -22.87 -17.70
N PRO A 232 12.72 -22.65 -18.39
CA PRO A 232 13.43 -21.38 -18.33
C PRO A 232 12.55 -20.25 -18.90
N PRO A 233 12.62 -19.03 -18.34
CA PRO A 233 11.94 -17.88 -18.92
C PRO A 233 12.41 -17.65 -20.37
N PRO A 234 11.53 -17.19 -21.27
CA PRO A 234 11.91 -16.91 -22.67
C PRO A 234 13.10 -15.94 -22.70
N PRO A 235 14.04 -16.11 -23.66
CA PRO A 235 15.19 -15.23 -23.78
C PRO A 235 14.72 -13.79 -23.99
N LEU A 236 15.41 -12.84 -23.36
CA LEU A 236 15.11 -11.41 -23.52
C LEU A 236 15.18 -11.05 -25.01
N PRO A 237 14.26 -10.21 -25.52
CA PRO A 237 14.40 -9.64 -26.85
C PRO A 237 15.81 -9.01 -26.98
N PRO A 238 16.49 -9.17 -28.12
CA PRO A 238 17.80 -8.57 -28.31
C PRO A 238 17.69 -7.08 -27.98
N LEU A 239 18.59 -6.60 -27.13
CA LEU A 239 18.67 -5.19 -26.80
C LEU A 239 18.88 -4.45 -28.12
N VAL A 240 17.84 -3.76 -28.59
CA VAL A 240 17.97 -2.79 -29.67
C VAL A 240 18.90 -1.73 -29.11
N ARG A 241 20.20 -1.85 -29.41
CA ARG A 241 21.12 -0.72 -29.25
C ARG A 241 20.50 0.36 -30.11
N ALA A 242 19.98 1.40 -29.47
CA ALA A 242 19.69 2.63 -30.16
C ALA A 242 21.00 3.02 -30.84
N THR A 243 21.09 2.79 -32.15
CA THR A 243 22.05 3.49 -32.96
C THR A 243 21.80 4.95 -32.65
N ALA A 244 22.81 5.63 -32.12
CA ALA A 244 22.75 7.05 -31.86
C ALA A 244 22.11 7.72 -33.08
N PRO A 245 21.06 8.54 -32.91
CA PRO A 245 20.53 9.27 -34.05
C PRO A 245 21.70 10.02 -34.67
N ALA A 246 21.91 9.81 -35.97
CA ALA A 246 22.77 10.69 -36.75
C ALA A 246 22.33 12.12 -36.41
N ALA A 247 23.30 12.96 -36.05
CA ALA A 247 23.04 14.34 -35.68
C ALA A 247 22.30 15.04 -36.81
N GLU A 248 20.98 15.18 -36.69
CA GLU A 248 20.22 16.17 -37.41
C GLU A 248 20.22 17.47 -36.59
N PRO A 249 20.56 18.62 -37.20
CA PRO A 249 20.72 19.86 -36.47
C PRO A 249 19.36 20.38 -36.01
N SER A 250 19.28 20.63 -34.70
CA SER A 250 18.43 21.59 -34.00
C SER A 250 17.45 22.43 -34.85
N SER A 251 16.14 22.21 -34.65
CA SER A 251 15.15 23.29 -34.55
C SER A 251 13.87 22.76 -33.90
N GLU A 252 13.19 23.63 -33.16
CA GLU A 252 11.99 23.39 -32.33
C GLU A 252 12.28 22.74 -30.95
N GLY A 253 12.33 23.47 -29.84
CA GLY A 253 11.48 24.60 -29.48
C GLY A 253 10.58 24.12 -28.36
N GLY A 254 10.94 24.48 -27.12
CA GLY A 254 10.45 23.86 -25.90
C GLY A 254 8.94 23.89 -25.70
N ARG A 255 8.48 22.95 -24.86
CA ARG A 255 7.28 23.07 -24.02
C ARG A 255 7.31 22.01 -22.94
N ALA A 256 8.15 22.27 -21.94
CA ALA A 256 7.86 21.93 -20.56
C ALA A 256 7.15 23.14 -19.95
N CYS A 257 5.87 22.98 -19.66
CA CYS A 257 5.16 23.67 -18.59
C CYS A 257 4.40 22.58 -17.85
#